data_AF-A0A7W1NJN2-F1
#
_entry.id   AF-A0A7W1NJN2-F1
#
_cell.length_a   1.000
_cell.length_b   1.000
_cell.length_c   1.000
_cell.angle_alpha   90.00
_cell.angle_beta   90.00
_cell.angle_gamma   90.00
#
_symmetry.space_group_name_H-M   'P 1'
#
loop_
_entity.id
_entity.type
_entity.pdbx_description
1 polymer ?
#
loop_
_entity_poly.entity_id
_entity_poly.type
_entity_poly.pdbx_seq_one_letter_code
_entity_poly.pdbx_strand_id
1 'polypeptide(L)'
;MLNARPGSLSGGDQQRVALARALVRRPAAFLMDEPLGALDAEFRESMRAEIKRLHIDQNATSVYVTHDQVEAMAMGDRIVVMSNAEVQQAATPMEVYHSPANLFVARFIGSPGMNLLEGKYANGVIMLPADNRYNVPVEWRDTLNRDLPSDGRVIVGFRPEAVDVHEDGEIHSTTFANDLHGGYTMLHLQLDRDHMIHARAGREMRYQLNDTVHFDVKPDMVRFFHPETEKALHNGKV
;
A
#
# COMPACT_ATOMS: atom_id res chain seq x y z
N MET A 1 -6.89 -28.05 -26.71
CA MET A 1 -8.01 -27.33 -26.05
C MET A 1 -9.23 -27.11 -26.92
N LEU A 2 -9.09 -26.72 -28.20
CA LEU A 2 -10.24 -26.36 -29.05
C LEU A 2 -11.30 -27.47 -29.24
N ASN A 3 -10.94 -28.75 -29.06
CA ASN A 3 -11.84 -29.90 -29.21
C ASN A 3 -12.36 -30.47 -27.88
N ALA A 4 -11.97 -29.89 -26.73
CA ALA A 4 -12.37 -30.37 -25.40
C ALA A 4 -13.72 -29.76 -24.98
N ARG A 5 -14.56 -30.53 -24.28
CA ARG A 5 -15.83 -30.04 -23.74
C ARG A 5 -15.58 -29.27 -22.43
N PRO A 6 -16.39 -28.26 -22.08
CA PRO A 6 -16.19 -27.47 -20.86
C PRO A 6 -16.04 -28.30 -19.58
N GLY A 7 -16.79 -29.40 -19.45
CA GLY A 7 -16.75 -30.28 -18.28
C GLY A 7 -15.47 -31.10 -18.11
N SER A 8 -14.56 -31.11 -19.09
CA SER A 8 -13.25 -31.78 -18.99
C SER A 8 -12.08 -30.79 -18.79
N LEU A 9 -12.38 -29.50 -18.59
CA LEU A 9 -11.38 -28.46 -18.39
C LEU A 9 -11.19 -28.18 -16.89
N SER A 10 -9.96 -27.87 -16.47
CA SER A 10 -9.70 -27.37 -15.11
C SER A 10 -10.35 -25.99 -14.90
N GLY A 11 -10.49 -25.55 -13.64
CA GLY A 11 -11.04 -24.23 -13.34
C GLY A 11 -10.29 -23.09 -14.06
N GLY A 12 -8.96 -23.13 -14.07
CA GLY A 12 -8.14 -22.16 -14.79
C GLY A 12 -8.32 -22.23 -16.31
N ASP A 13 -8.51 -23.42 -16.88
CA ASP A 13 -8.81 -23.59 -18.31
C ASP A 13 -10.19 -23.05 -18.70
N GLN A 14 -11.18 -23.25 -17.84
CA GLN A 14 -12.52 -22.68 -18.04
C GLN A 14 -12.47 -21.15 -17.98
N GLN A 15 -11.70 -20.58 -17.05
CA GLN A 15 -11.53 -19.14 -16.90
C GLN A 15 -10.78 -18.54 -18.11
N ARG A 16 -9.74 -19.22 -18.62
CA ARG A 16 -9.08 -18.89 -19.90
C ARG A 16 -10.05 -18.81 -21.07
N VAL A 17 -10.90 -19.83 -21.24
CA VAL A 17 -11.89 -19.88 -22.33
C VAL A 17 -12.94 -18.77 -22.17
N ALA A 18 -13.39 -18.50 -20.94
CA ALA A 18 -14.35 -17.45 -20.66
C ALA A 18 -13.81 -16.06 -21.00
N LEU A 19 -12.55 -15.79 -20.63
CA LEU A 19 -11.87 -14.54 -20.93
C LEU A 19 -11.66 -14.38 -22.45
N ALA A 20 -11.15 -15.40 -23.14
CA ALA A 20 -11.01 -15.37 -24.60
C ALA A 20 -12.35 -15.08 -25.31
N ARG A 21 -13.45 -15.67 -24.82
CA ARG A 21 -14.80 -15.44 -25.34
C ARG A 21 -15.32 -14.02 -25.07
N ALA A 22 -14.93 -13.40 -23.96
CA ALA A 22 -15.27 -12.02 -23.67
C ALA A 22 -14.49 -11.07 -24.60
N LEU A 23 -13.20 -11.31 -24.77
CA LEU A 23 -12.28 -10.45 -25.52
C LEU A 23 -12.55 -10.43 -27.03
N VAL A 24 -13.02 -11.54 -27.62
CA VAL A 24 -13.31 -11.62 -29.06
C VAL A 24 -14.51 -10.76 -29.49
N ARG A 25 -15.38 -10.37 -28.56
CA ARG A 25 -16.66 -9.69 -28.86
C ARG A 25 -16.56 -8.18 -29.10
N ARG A 26 -15.42 -7.54 -28.77
CA ARG A 26 -15.21 -6.08 -28.88
C ARG A 26 -16.41 -5.23 -28.37
N PRO A 27 -16.90 -5.46 -27.14
CA PRO A 27 -18.01 -4.70 -26.57
C PRO A 27 -17.62 -3.24 -26.31
N ALA A 28 -18.62 -2.36 -26.19
CA ALA A 28 -18.41 -0.97 -25.77
C ALA A 28 -17.87 -0.86 -24.32
N ALA A 29 -18.18 -1.85 -23.48
CA ALA A 29 -17.67 -1.94 -22.12
C ALA A 29 -17.38 -3.39 -21.70
N PHE A 30 -16.32 -3.56 -20.90
CA PHE A 30 -15.98 -4.81 -20.23
C PHE A 30 -16.29 -4.70 -18.75
N LEU A 31 -17.03 -5.67 -18.21
CA LEU A 31 -17.26 -5.83 -16.78
C LEU A 31 -16.66 -7.17 -16.37
N MET A 32 -15.66 -7.14 -15.51
CA MET A 32 -14.92 -8.33 -15.10
C MET A 32 -14.95 -8.44 -13.57
N ASP A 33 -15.46 -9.57 -13.08
CA ASP A 33 -15.53 -9.87 -11.66
C ASP A 33 -14.52 -10.97 -11.33
N GLU A 34 -13.41 -10.57 -10.70
CA GLU A 34 -12.27 -11.41 -10.32
C GLU A 34 -11.83 -12.43 -11.40
N PRO A 35 -11.59 -11.99 -12.66
CA PRO A 35 -11.43 -12.89 -13.79
C PRO A 35 -10.10 -13.67 -13.79
N LEU A 36 -9.18 -13.39 -12.85
CA LEU A 36 -7.88 -14.04 -12.75
C LEU A 36 -7.72 -14.91 -11.48
N GLY A 37 -8.73 -14.93 -10.59
CA GLY A 37 -8.60 -15.52 -9.25
C GLY A 37 -8.25 -17.02 -9.22
N ALA A 38 -8.69 -17.81 -10.20
CA ALA A 38 -8.43 -19.26 -10.25
C ALA A 38 -7.20 -19.65 -11.09
N LEU A 39 -6.45 -18.68 -11.59
CA LEU A 39 -5.24 -18.90 -12.40
C LEU A 39 -4.01 -19.03 -11.48
N ASP A 40 -2.96 -19.71 -11.96
CA ASP A 40 -1.66 -19.74 -11.30
C ASP A 40 -0.92 -18.39 -11.43
N ALA A 41 0.13 -18.17 -10.63
CA ALA A 41 0.80 -16.87 -10.53
C ALA A 41 1.46 -16.41 -11.83
N GLU A 42 2.14 -17.32 -12.54
CA GLU A 42 2.82 -17.04 -13.82
C GLU A 42 1.81 -16.65 -14.90
N PHE A 43 0.71 -17.39 -14.97
CA PHE A 43 -0.33 -17.13 -15.94
C PHE A 43 -1.14 -15.86 -15.58
N ARG A 44 -1.36 -15.57 -14.28
CA ARG A 44 -1.94 -14.28 -13.85
C ARG A 44 -1.12 -13.10 -14.34
N GLU A 45 0.20 -13.16 -14.22
CA GLU A 45 1.06 -12.07 -14.70
C GLU A 45 0.91 -11.83 -16.20
N SER A 46 1.00 -12.90 -16.98
CA SER A 46 0.83 -12.84 -18.44
C SER A 46 -0.55 -12.30 -18.83
N MET A 47 -1.61 -12.75 -18.15
CA MET A 47 -2.97 -12.35 -18.44
C MET A 47 -3.28 -10.91 -18.03
N ARG A 48 -2.70 -10.39 -16.93
CA ARG A 48 -2.79 -8.97 -16.57
C ARG A 48 -2.27 -8.09 -17.70
N ALA A 49 -1.10 -8.43 -18.23
CA ALA A 49 -0.49 -7.69 -19.33
C ALA A 49 -1.38 -7.70 -20.59
N GLU A 50 -1.95 -8.86 -20.93
CA GLU A 50 -2.83 -9.00 -22.08
C GLU A 50 -4.16 -8.24 -21.91
N ILE A 51 -4.79 -8.30 -20.74
CA ILE A 51 -6.00 -7.53 -20.44
C ILE A 51 -5.72 -6.03 -20.55
N LYS A 52 -4.61 -5.56 -19.96
CA LYS A 52 -4.21 -4.16 -20.03
C LYS A 52 -3.96 -3.71 -21.47
N ARG A 53 -3.24 -4.53 -22.25
CA ARG A 53 -3.02 -4.27 -23.68
C ARG A 53 -4.34 -4.16 -24.44
N LEU A 54 -5.26 -5.09 -24.24
CA LEU A 54 -6.55 -5.08 -24.94
C LEU A 54 -7.41 -3.88 -24.56
N HIS A 55 -7.38 -3.46 -23.30
CA HIS A 55 -8.03 -2.23 -22.86
C HIS A 55 -7.47 -1.01 -23.58
N ILE A 56 -6.14 -0.89 -23.68
CA ILE A 56 -5.46 0.20 -24.40
C ILE A 56 -5.78 0.15 -25.91
N ASP A 57 -5.66 -1.02 -26.54
CA ASP A 57 -5.82 -1.18 -27.98
C ASP A 57 -7.27 -0.94 -28.44
N GLN A 58 -8.27 -1.30 -27.62
CA GLN A 58 -9.69 -1.16 -27.96
C GLN A 58 -10.32 0.12 -27.43
N ASN A 59 -9.63 0.84 -26.52
CA ASN A 59 -10.11 2.04 -25.85
C ASN A 59 -11.53 1.88 -25.26
N ALA A 60 -11.84 0.65 -24.82
CA ALA A 60 -13.14 0.25 -24.29
C ALA A 60 -13.22 0.57 -22.79
N THR A 61 -14.40 0.96 -22.30
CA THR A 61 -14.58 1.21 -20.86
C THR A 61 -14.51 -0.11 -20.10
N SER A 62 -13.58 -0.25 -19.15
CA SER A 62 -13.39 -1.49 -18.39
C SER A 62 -13.62 -1.25 -16.90
N VAL A 63 -14.46 -2.08 -16.29
CA VAL A 63 -14.60 -2.18 -14.83
C VAL A 63 -14.08 -3.56 -14.43
N TYR A 64 -13.07 -3.56 -13.56
CA TYR A 64 -12.39 -4.75 -13.08
C TYR A 64 -12.48 -4.80 -11.56
N VAL A 65 -13.08 -5.86 -11.02
CA VAL A 65 -13.21 -6.10 -9.58
C VAL A 65 -12.17 -7.13 -9.16
N THR A 66 -11.43 -6.84 -8.09
CA THR A 66 -10.43 -7.74 -7.52
C THR A 66 -10.18 -7.42 -6.06
N HIS A 67 -9.75 -8.43 -5.31
CA HIS A 67 -9.22 -8.26 -3.96
C HIS A 67 -7.68 -8.18 -3.95
N ASP A 68 -7.02 -8.39 -5.10
CA ASP A 68 -5.57 -8.34 -5.24
C ASP A 68 -5.10 -6.91 -5.58
N GLN A 69 -4.31 -6.35 -4.67
CA GLN A 69 -3.79 -5.00 -4.80
C GLN A 69 -2.78 -4.86 -5.95
N VAL A 70 -2.00 -5.90 -6.23
CA VAL A 70 -1.04 -5.89 -7.36
C VAL A 70 -1.80 -5.80 -8.67
N GLU A 71 -2.92 -6.52 -8.79
CA GLU A 71 -3.80 -6.40 -9.94
C GLU A 71 -4.35 -4.98 -10.10
N ALA A 72 -4.92 -4.41 -9.04
CA ALA A 72 -5.48 -3.07 -9.05
C ALA A 72 -4.42 -2.00 -9.42
N MET A 73 -3.24 -2.08 -8.82
CA MET A 73 -2.13 -1.15 -9.03
C MET A 73 -1.52 -1.27 -10.43
N ALA A 74 -1.42 -2.49 -10.98
CA ALA A 74 -0.79 -2.73 -12.27
C ALA A 74 -1.70 -2.39 -13.47
N MET A 75 -3.01 -2.61 -13.34
CA MET A 75 -3.94 -2.52 -14.46
C MET A 75 -4.82 -1.26 -14.47
N GLY A 76 -5.15 -0.70 -13.30
CA GLY A 76 -6.13 0.38 -13.21
C GLY A 76 -5.57 1.74 -13.62
N ASP A 77 -6.32 2.47 -14.44
CA ASP A 77 -6.10 3.93 -14.62
C ASP A 77 -6.57 4.70 -13.38
N ARG A 78 -7.65 4.21 -12.76
CA ARG A 78 -8.19 4.66 -11.47
C ARG A 78 -8.56 3.45 -10.64
N ILE A 79 -8.35 3.55 -9.33
CA ILE A 79 -8.70 2.54 -8.33
C ILE A 79 -9.79 3.11 -7.45
N VAL A 80 -10.86 2.33 -7.26
CA VAL A 80 -11.93 2.60 -6.30
C VAL A 80 -11.77 1.63 -5.15
N VAL A 81 -11.24 2.10 -4.02
CA VAL A 81 -11.11 1.32 -2.80
C VAL A 81 -12.44 1.37 -2.06
N MET A 82 -12.99 0.20 -1.73
CA MET A 82 -14.28 0.06 -1.06
C MET A 82 -14.13 -0.75 0.23
N SER A 83 -14.96 -0.42 1.23
CA SER A 83 -15.09 -1.17 2.48
C SER A 83 -16.52 -1.04 2.98
N ASN A 84 -17.13 -2.14 3.46
CA ASN A 84 -18.51 -2.16 3.95
C ASN A 84 -19.53 -1.53 2.98
N ALA A 85 -19.38 -1.81 1.68
CA ALA A 85 -20.18 -1.23 0.60
C ALA A 85 -20.07 0.30 0.42
N GLU A 86 -19.11 0.95 1.09
CA GLU A 86 -18.83 2.38 0.94
C GLU A 86 -17.51 2.62 0.21
N VAL A 87 -17.49 3.61 -0.68
CA VAL A 87 -16.27 4.07 -1.34
C VAL A 87 -15.41 4.83 -0.34
N GLN A 88 -14.21 4.32 -0.10
CA GLN A 88 -13.24 4.93 0.79
C GLN A 88 -12.37 5.96 0.05
N GLN A 89 -11.96 5.63 -1.18
CA GLN A 89 -11.18 6.51 -2.04
C GLN A 89 -11.31 6.09 -3.51
N ALA A 90 -11.35 7.06 -4.43
CA ALA A 90 -11.43 6.82 -5.87
C ALA A 90 -10.43 7.71 -6.64
N ALA A 91 -9.20 7.24 -6.80
CA ALA A 91 -8.09 8.04 -7.33
C ALA A 91 -7.16 7.20 -8.22
N THR A 92 -6.12 7.79 -8.81
CA THR A 92 -5.11 7.03 -9.55
C THR A 92 -4.35 6.05 -8.64
N PRO A 93 -3.72 4.99 -9.17
CA PRO A 93 -2.89 4.10 -8.35
C PRO A 93 -1.85 4.83 -7.49
N MET A 94 -1.20 5.85 -8.08
CA MET A 94 -0.20 6.65 -7.39
C MET A 94 -0.80 7.45 -6.24
N GLU A 95 -1.95 8.11 -6.44
CA GLU A 95 -2.61 8.87 -5.39
C GLU A 95 -3.12 7.98 -4.26
N VAL A 96 -3.70 6.82 -4.58
CA VAL A 96 -4.15 5.85 -3.57
C VAL A 96 -2.97 5.35 -2.73
N TYR A 97 -1.80 5.15 -3.36
CA TYR A 97 -0.61 4.67 -2.66
C TYR A 97 0.09 5.76 -1.81
N HIS A 98 0.29 6.96 -2.38
CA HIS A 98 1.06 8.05 -1.75
C HIS A 98 0.22 8.98 -0.88
N SER A 99 -1.07 9.09 -1.14
CA SER A 99 -1.99 10.00 -0.46
C SER A 99 -3.29 9.27 -0.09
N PRO A 100 -3.20 8.24 0.77
CA PRO A 100 -4.38 7.52 1.25
C PRO A 100 -5.30 8.47 2.01
N ALA A 101 -6.60 8.42 1.76
CA ALA A 101 -7.59 9.34 2.33
C ALA A 101 -7.90 9.06 3.82
N ASN A 102 -7.63 7.84 4.29
CA ASN A 102 -7.88 7.41 5.66
C ASN A 102 -7.00 6.21 6.05
N LEU A 103 -7.05 5.82 7.32
CA LEU A 103 -6.27 4.69 7.84
C LEU A 103 -6.60 3.36 7.15
N PHE A 104 -7.85 3.12 6.76
CA PHE A 104 -8.23 1.90 6.04
C PHE A 104 -7.45 1.79 4.72
N VAL A 105 -7.45 2.84 3.90
CA VAL A 105 -6.71 2.83 2.63
C VAL A 105 -5.20 2.71 2.86
N ALA A 106 -4.67 3.41 3.88
CA ALA A 106 -3.25 3.36 4.24
C ALA A 106 -2.78 1.94 4.65
N ARG A 107 -3.60 1.22 5.42
CA ARG A 107 -3.35 -0.18 5.84
C ARG A 107 -3.55 -1.15 4.69
N PHE A 108 -4.61 -0.93 3.91
CA PHE A 108 -5.04 -1.87 2.89
C PHE A 108 -4.10 -1.87 1.69
N ILE A 109 -3.67 -0.70 1.20
CA ILE A 109 -2.86 -0.62 -0.02
C ILE A 109 -1.38 -0.74 0.33
N GLY A 110 -0.68 -1.67 -0.33
CA GLY A 110 0.74 -1.95 -0.12
C GLY A 110 0.95 -3.30 0.58
N SER A 111 2.06 -3.98 0.26
CA SER A 111 2.46 -5.23 0.91
C SER A 111 3.93 -5.16 1.36
N PRO A 112 4.21 -5.05 2.68
CA PRO A 112 3.24 -4.76 3.75
C PRO A 112 2.62 -3.36 3.63
N GLY A 113 1.52 -3.13 4.34
CA GLY A 113 0.82 -1.84 4.38
C GLY A 113 1.66 -0.73 5.02
N MET A 114 1.07 0.46 5.18
CA MET A 114 1.73 1.58 5.84
C MET A 114 1.99 1.27 7.33
N ASN A 115 3.17 1.62 7.83
CA ASN A 115 3.43 1.65 9.28
C ASN A 115 2.59 2.78 9.87
N LEU A 116 1.85 2.49 10.92
CA LEU A 116 0.97 3.47 11.58
C LEU A 116 1.31 3.48 13.07
N LEU A 117 1.81 4.61 13.55
CA LEU A 117 2.18 4.80 14.95
C LEU A 117 1.35 5.93 15.55
N GLU A 118 0.75 5.65 16.70
CA GLU A 118 0.18 6.70 17.53
C GLU A 118 1.30 7.50 18.19
N GLY A 119 1.15 8.81 18.22
CA GLY A 119 2.08 9.71 18.85
C GLY A 119 1.40 10.95 19.41
N LYS A 120 2.21 11.81 20.03
CA LYS A 120 1.76 13.07 20.60
C LYS A 120 2.56 14.24 20.02
N TYR A 121 1.87 15.09 19.26
CA TYR A 121 2.40 16.31 18.69
C TYR A 121 2.45 17.44 19.73
N ALA A 122 3.63 18.05 19.87
CA ALA A 122 3.80 19.29 20.62
C ALA A 122 5.01 20.07 20.08
N ASN A 123 4.83 21.37 19.85
CA ASN A 123 5.92 22.30 19.49
C ASN A 123 6.77 21.84 18.29
N GLY A 124 6.15 21.29 17.25
CA GLY A 124 6.86 20.84 16.04
C GLY A 124 7.51 19.46 16.14
N VAL A 125 7.30 18.73 17.23
CA VAL A 125 7.84 17.38 17.44
C VAL A 125 6.70 16.41 17.75
N ILE A 126 6.78 15.20 17.22
CA ILE A 126 5.90 14.09 17.63
C ILE A 126 6.69 13.14 18.50
N MET A 127 6.20 12.90 19.71
CA MET A 127 6.67 11.81 20.55
C MET A 127 6.03 10.51 20.05
N LEU A 128 6.87 9.58 19.64
CA LEU A 128 6.52 8.24 19.17
C LEU A 128 6.76 7.21 20.30
N PRO A 129 6.31 5.96 20.13
CA PRO A 129 6.58 4.90 21.11
C PRO A 129 8.09 4.70 21.36
N ALA A 130 8.41 4.14 22.53
CA ALA A 130 9.80 3.94 23.00
C ALA A 130 10.66 5.21 23.07
N ASP A 131 10.07 6.34 23.51
CA ASP A 131 10.75 7.64 23.62
C ASP A 131 11.37 8.18 22.32
N ASN A 132 10.95 7.62 21.17
CA ASN A 132 11.35 8.07 19.86
C ASN A 132 10.74 9.44 19.55
N ARG A 133 11.42 10.19 18.70
CA ARG A 133 11.02 11.55 18.33
C ARG A 133 11.02 11.67 16.82
N TYR A 134 10.02 12.35 16.30
CA TYR A 134 9.96 12.72 14.89
C TYR A 134 9.81 14.24 14.78
N ASN A 135 10.82 14.88 14.18
CA ASN A 135 10.81 16.31 13.90
C ASN A 135 9.88 16.61 12.72
N VAL A 136 8.78 17.31 12.99
CA VAL A 136 7.76 17.59 11.97
C VAL A 136 8.26 18.69 11.01
N PRO A 137 8.21 18.44 9.69
CA PRO A 137 8.52 19.45 8.68
C PRO A 137 7.66 20.69 8.85
N VAL A 138 8.23 21.87 8.59
CA VAL A 138 7.59 23.17 8.88
C VAL A 138 6.24 23.29 8.19
N GLU A 139 6.13 22.78 6.96
CA GLU A 139 4.93 22.80 6.14
C GLU A 139 3.74 22.04 6.74
N TRP A 140 3.97 21.10 7.67
CA TRP A 140 2.90 20.36 8.34
C TRP A 140 2.45 21.00 9.64
N ARG A 141 3.27 21.87 10.25
CA ARG A 141 3.03 22.39 11.61
C ARG A 141 1.72 23.15 11.73
N ASP A 142 1.40 24.00 10.77
CA ASP A 142 0.15 24.78 10.78
C ASP A 142 -1.08 23.87 10.70
N THR A 143 -1.01 22.83 9.86
CA THR A 143 -2.09 21.83 9.72
C THR A 143 -2.25 21.03 11.01
N LEU A 144 -1.16 20.56 11.62
CA LEU A 144 -1.23 19.81 12.88
C LEU A 144 -1.71 20.67 14.04
N ASN A 145 -1.29 21.93 14.14
CA ASN A 145 -1.78 22.86 15.17
C ASN A 145 -3.28 23.16 15.05
N ARG A 146 -3.80 23.18 13.83
CA ARG A 146 -5.20 23.53 13.55
C ARG A 146 -6.14 22.34 13.66
N ASP A 147 -5.74 21.19 13.13
CA ASP A 147 -6.64 20.07 12.86
C ASP A 147 -6.53 18.93 13.87
N LEU A 148 -5.51 18.91 14.75
CA LEU A 148 -5.40 17.89 15.79
C LEU A 148 -6.25 18.23 17.03
N PRO A 149 -6.65 17.21 17.82
CA PRO A 149 -7.24 17.43 19.13
C PRO A 149 -6.30 18.19 20.08
N SER A 150 -6.86 18.84 21.09
CA SER A 150 -6.10 19.63 22.08
C SER A 150 -5.11 18.82 22.91
N ASP A 151 -5.27 17.50 22.97
CA ASP A 151 -4.34 16.60 23.64
C ASP A 151 -3.10 16.25 22.80
N GLY A 152 -3.06 16.70 21.54
CA GLY A 152 -1.97 16.52 20.60
C GLY A 152 -1.88 15.11 20.00
N ARG A 153 -2.84 14.21 20.25
CA ARG A 153 -2.80 12.86 19.68
C ARG A 153 -2.84 12.93 18.15
N VAL A 154 -2.00 12.13 17.51
CA VAL A 154 -1.90 12.03 16.05
C VAL A 154 -1.45 10.63 15.66
N ILE A 155 -1.87 10.15 14.51
CA ILE A 155 -1.33 8.93 13.92
C ILE A 155 -0.36 9.32 12.81
N VAL A 156 0.89 8.86 12.93
CA VAL A 156 1.94 9.04 11.94
C VAL A 156 1.99 7.82 11.05
N GLY A 157 1.85 8.03 9.75
CA GLY A 157 1.93 6.99 8.74
C GLY A 157 3.12 7.15 7.82
N PHE A 158 3.87 6.08 7.61
CA PHE A 158 4.95 6.04 6.62
C PHE A 158 5.11 4.62 6.07
N ARG A 159 5.48 4.52 4.80
CA ARG A 159 5.63 3.20 4.16
C ARG A 159 7.00 2.59 4.45
N PRO A 160 7.16 1.26 4.34
CA PRO A 160 8.44 0.61 4.61
C PRO A 160 9.63 1.19 3.84
N GLU A 161 9.43 1.63 2.59
CA GLU A 161 10.46 2.28 1.76
C GLU A 161 10.79 3.74 2.15
N ALA A 162 9.99 4.34 3.03
CA ALA A 162 10.25 5.66 3.58
C ALA A 162 11.30 5.63 4.70
N VAL A 163 11.56 4.45 5.27
CA VAL A 163 12.58 4.27 6.30
C VAL A 163 13.96 4.31 5.66
N ASP A 164 14.82 5.18 6.17
CA ASP A 164 16.21 5.30 5.77
C ASP A 164 17.11 4.88 6.93
N VAL A 165 17.74 3.71 6.80
CA VAL A 165 18.48 3.07 7.90
C VAL A 165 19.94 3.50 7.84
N HIS A 166 20.42 4.15 8.90
CA HIS A 166 21.82 4.58 9.07
C HIS A 166 22.16 4.80 10.54
N GLU A 167 23.46 4.78 10.87
CA GLU A 167 23.96 4.83 12.27
C GLU A 167 23.51 6.07 13.04
N ASP A 168 23.39 7.22 12.37
CA ASP A 168 23.03 8.50 12.99
C ASP A 168 21.51 8.81 13.01
N GLY A 169 20.65 7.83 12.74
CA GLY A 169 19.20 8.04 12.69
C GLY A 169 18.59 8.42 14.05
N GLU A 170 17.61 9.32 14.05
CA GLU A 170 16.97 9.83 15.28
C GLU A 170 16.05 8.80 15.94
N ILE A 171 15.45 7.90 15.15
CA ILE A 171 14.56 6.86 15.62
C ILE A 171 15.35 5.56 15.82
N HIS A 172 15.14 4.92 16.96
CA HIS A 172 15.78 3.65 17.30
C HIS A 172 14.76 2.53 17.48
N SER A 173 15.19 1.32 17.14
CA SER A 173 14.41 0.09 17.23
C SER A 173 15.34 -1.11 17.39
N THR A 174 14.78 -2.30 17.58
CA THR A 174 15.52 -3.56 17.48
C THR A 174 15.00 -4.44 16.35
N THR A 175 15.88 -5.19 15.71
CA THR A 175 15.46 -6.13 14.67
C THR A 175 14.78 -7.34 15.32
N PHE A 176 13.52 -7.59 14.98
CA PHE A 176 12.79 -8.79 15.40
C PHE A 176 12.91 -9.92 14.37
N ALA A 177 12.91 -9.59 13.08
CA ALA A 177 13.11 -10.55 12.00
C ALA A 177 13.57 -9.82 10.74
N ASN A 178 14.05 -10.58 9.76
CA ASN A 178 14.22 -10.08 8.40
C ASN A 178 13.93 -11.15 7.37
N ASP A 179 13.40 -10.72 6.23
CA ASP A 179 13.06 -11.57 5.09
C ASP A 179 13.71 -11.02 3.82
N LEU A 180 14.26 -11.90 2.98
CA LEU A 180 14.80 -11.52 1.67
C LEU A 180 13.70 -11.55 0.61
N HIS A 181 13.36 -10.39 0.04
CA HIS A 181 12.36 -10.23 -1.02
C HIS A 181 13.02 -10.06 -2.41
N GLY A 182 14.21 -10.65 -2.58
CA GLY A 182 15.02 -10.55 -3.80
C GLY A 182 15.74 -9.22 -3.94
N GLY A 183 15.00 -8.16 -4.29
CA GLY A 183 15.56 -6.82 -4.56
C GLY A 183 15.89 -6.00 -3.30
N TYR A 184 15.29 -6.35 -2.17
CA TYR A 184 15.47 -5.70 -0.88
C TYR A 184 15.31 -6.72 0.25
N THR A 185 15.77 -6.34 1.44
CA THR A 185 15.49 -7.06 2.68
C THR A 185 14.37 -6.32 3.40
N MET A 186 13.30 -7.03 3.75
CA MET A 186 12.26 -6.52 4.64
C MET A 186 12.74 -6.72 6.08
N LEU A 187 12.90 -5.63 6.81
CA LEU A 187 13.18 -5.66 8.24
C LEU A 187 11.86 -5.54 9.00
N HIS A 188 11.70 -6.39 10.00
CA HIS A 188 10.66 -6.28 11.00
C HIS A 188 11.30 -5.71 12.25
N LEU A 189 10.98 -4.45 12.55
CA LEU A 189 11.61 -3.68 13.61
C LEU A 189 10.63 -3.52 14.77
N GLN A 190 11.12 -3.74 15.97
CA GLN A 190 10.37 -3.59 17.21
C GLN A 190 10.79 -2.28 17.88
N LEU A 191 9.84 -1.37 18.09
CA LEU A 191 10.07 -0.13 18.85
C LEU A 191 9.96 -0.42 20.35
N ASP A 192 8.90 -1.12 20.75
CA ASP A 192 8.67 -1.62 22.11
C ASP A 192 7.87 -2.92 22.07
N ARG A 193 7.30 -3.36 23.20
CA ARG A 193 6.56 -4.62 23.31
C ARG A 193 5.34 -4.70 22.41
N ASP A 194 4.69 -3.57 22.12
CA ASP A 194 3.39 -3.52 21.46
C ASP A 194 3.47 -2.93 20.04
N HIS A 195 4.60 -2.31 19.68
CA HIS A 195 4.78 -1.62 18.41
C HIS A 195 5.83 -2.29 17.52
N MET A 196 5.35 -2.83 16.40
CA MET A 196 6.15 -3.37 15.31
C MET A 196 5.99 -2.50 14.05
N ILE A 197 7.08 -2.26 13.34
CA ILE A 197 7.09 -1.58 12.04
C ILE A 197 7.91 -2.38 11.03
N HIS A 198 7.75 -2.04 9.77
CA HIS A 198 8.45 -2.64 8.65
C HIS A 198 9.33 -1.61 7.94
N ALA A 199 10.53 -2.01 7.53
CA ALA A 199 11.45 -1.16 6.77
C ALA A 199 12.03 -1.93 5.59
N ARG A 200 12.18 -1.29 4.42
CA ARG A 200 12.90 -1.86 3.29
C ARG A 200 14.36 -1.41 3.33
N ALA A 201 15.26 -2.35 3.60
CA ALA A 201 16.70 -2.13 3.56
C ALA A 201 17.33 -2.68 2.28
N GLY A 202 18.52 -2.18 1.94
CA GLY A 202 19.30 -2.71 0.82
C GLY A 202 19.67 -4.18 1.04
N ARG A 203 19.67 -4.96 -0.05
CA ARG A 203 19.89 -6.43 -0.02
C ARG A 203 21.20 -6.90 0.62
N GLU A 204 22.22 -6.03 0.64
CA GLU A 204 23.56 -6.35 1.15
C GLU A 204 23.65 -6.16 2.68
N MET A 205 22.69 -5.47 3.28
CA MET A 205 22.66 -5.22 4.72
C MET A 205 22.29 -6.50 5.46
N ARG A 206 23.13 -6.89 6.42
CA ARG A 206 22.91 -8.07 7.27
C ARG A 206 22.59 -7.62 8.69
N TYR A 207 21.32 -7.63 9.04
CA TYR A 207 20.86 -7.45 10.41
C TYR A 207 20.60 -8.82 11.05
N GLN A 208 20.94 -8.94 12.33
CA GLN A 208 20.64 -10.11 13.16
C GLN A 208 19.50 -9.79 14.11
N LEU A 209 18.91 -10.86 14.66
CA LEU A 209 17.90 -10.75 15.71
C LEU A 209 18.46 -9.94 16.89
N ASN A 210 17.68 -8.97 17.36
CA ASN A 210 17.98 -8.01 18.43
C ASN A 210 19.07 -6.96 18.13
N ASP A 211 19.54 -6.84 16.88
CA ASP A 211 20.41 -5.72 16.52
C ASP A 211 19.67 -4.40 16.70
N THR A 212 20.35 -3.42 17.30
CA THR A 212 19.82 -2.05 17.37
C THR A 212 19.90 -1.41 15.99
N VAL A 213 18.79 -0.86 15.53
CA VAL A 213 18.66 -0.21 14.23
C VAL A 213 18.24 1.23 14.44
N HIS A 214 19.07 2.13 13.93
CA HIS A 214 18.81 3.56 13.85
C HIS A 214 18.32 3.91 12.44
N PHE A 215 17.32 4.78 12.36
CA PHE A 215 16.78 5.22 11.08
C PHE A 215 16.10 6.58 11.19
N ASP A 216 16.02 7.25 10.05
CA ASP A 216 15.14 8.38 9.84
C ASP A 216 13.97 7.98 8.91
N VAL A 217 12.94 8.82 8.87
CA VAL A 217 11.81 8.64 7.94
C VAL A 217 11.78 9.81 6.97
N LYS A 218 11.83 9.49 5.67
CA LYS A 218 11.79 10.47 4.58
C LYS A 218 10.58 11.39 4.71
N PRO A 219 10.77 12.71 4.96
CA PRO A 219 9.69 13.62 5.31
C PRO A 219 8.57 13.73 4.27
N ASP A 220 8.90 13.66 2.99
CA ASP A 220 7.98 13.72 1.86
C ASP A 220 7.06 12.49 1.76
N MET A 221 7.45 11.39 2.40
CA MET A 221 6.72 10.12 2.46
C MET A 221 5.95 9.92 3.77
N VAL A 222 5.96 10.90 4.68
CA VAL A 222 5.17 10.88 5.91
C VAL A 222 3.77 11.46 5.67
N ARG A 223 2.77 10.80 6.24
CA ARG A 223 1.37 11.26 6.28
C ARG A 223 0.90 11.28 7.72
N PHE A 224 -0.04 12.17 8.02
CA PHE A 224 -0.64 12.29 9.34
C PHE A 224 -2.13 12.02 9.25
N PHE A 225 -2.69 11.38 10.27
CA PHE A 225 -4.10 11.06 10.34
C PHE A 225 -4.65 11.50 11.68
N HIS A 226 -5.89 11.98 11.65
CA HIS A 226 -6.61 12.34 12.86
C HIS A 226 -6.94 11.07 13.68
N PRO A 227 -6.67 11.02 14.99
CA PRO A 227 -6.83 9.79 15.78
C PRO A 227 -8.29 9.33 15.92
N GLU A 228 -9.25 10.26 15.94
CA GLU A 228 -10.67 9.92 16.13
C GLU A 228 -11.44 9.69 14.82
N THR A 229 -11.22 10.54 13.80
CA THR A 229 -11.92 10.40 12.51
C THR A 229 -11.21 9.46 11.55
N GLU A 230 -9.96 9.08 11.85
CA GLU A 230 -9.09 8.25 11.01
C GLU A 230 -8.82 8.81 9.61
N LYS A 231 -9.23 10.06 9.34
CA LYS A 231 -9.02 10.75 8.07
C LYS A 231 -7.59 11.26 7.98
N ALA A 232 -7.05 11.22 6.76
CA ALA A 232 -5.77 11.86 6.47
C ALA A 232 -5.90 13.37 6.64
N LEU A 233 -4.86 13.97 7.22
CA LEU A 233 -4.69 15.41 7.26
C LEU A 233 -4.05 15.85 5.95
N HIS A 234 -4.50 16.99 5.42
CA HIS A 234 -4.00 17.54 4.17
C HIS A 234 -3.20 18.80 4.42
N ASN A 235 -1.96 18.80 3.98
CA ASN A 235 -1.19 20.03 3.89
C ASN A 235 -1.77 20.87 2.74
N GLY A 236 -2.23 22.09 3.02
CA GLY A 236 -2.97 22.96 2.09
C GLY A 236 -2.20 23.45 0.85
N LYS A 237 -1.09 22.81 0.49
CA LYS A 237 -0.42 23.00 -0.79
C LYS A 237 -0.83 21.86 -1.73
N VAL A 238 -1.91 22.12 -2.48
CA VAL A 238 -2.23 21.43 -3.74
C VAL A 238 -1.35 22.03 -4.83
#